data_AF-A0A5C6C8A2-F1
#
_entry.id   AF-A0A5C6C8A2-F1
#
_cell.length_a   1.000
_cell.length_b   1.000
_cell.length_c   1.000
_cell.angle_alpha   90.00
_cell.angle_beta   90.00
_cell.angle_gamma   90.00
#
_symmetry.space_group_name_H-M   'P 1'
#
loop_
_entity.id
_entity.type
_entity.pdbx_description
1 polymer ?
#
loop_
_entity_poly.entity_id
_entity_poly.type
_entity_poly.pdbx_seq_one_letter_code
_entity_poly.pdbx_strand_id
1 'polypeptide(L)'
;MRTAIVFAITMLASLLILTTDMYSTRLSQTPISSASLYDEDRVLLDEFIATLNPEIMKACTDRHDAGGAIDLDYLASCGDFDLYVRYMRIPKSQAVKKFGYVMLYSSSRLEFEERLAR
;
A
#
# COMPACT_ATOMS: atom_id res chain seq x y z
N MET A 1 -22.33 -30.21 43.72
CA MET A 1 -21.58 -29.20 44.49
C MET A 1 -20.10 -29.35 44.16
N ARG A 2 -19.57 -28.45 43.32
CA ARG A 2 -18.15 -28.34 42.95
C ARG A 2 -17.80 -26.85 42.88
N THR A 3 -16.66 -26.55 43.47
CA THR A 3 -16.03 -25.27 43.84
C THR A 3 -15.41 -24.51 42.66
N ALA A 4 -15.47 -23.17 42.72
CA ALA A 4 -14.48 -22.20 42.20
C ALA A 4 -14.90 -20.81 42.73
N ILE A 5 -14.38 -20.27 43.85
CA ILE A 5 -13.04 -19.70 44.10
C ILE A 5 -12.73 -18.58 43.08
N VAL A 6 -13.23 -17.36 43.33
CA VAL A 6 -12.68 -16.25 44.14
C VAL A 6 -11.92 -15.25 43.26
N PHE A 7 -12.58 -14.11 43.07
CA PHE A 7 -12.06 -12.86 42.51
C PHE A 7 -11.14 -12.14 43.52
N ALA A 8 -10.29 -11.27 42.96
CA ALA A 8 -9.54 -10.19 43.58
C ALA A 8 -8.12 -10.51 44.08
N ILE A 9 -7.13 -9.76 43.60
CA ILE A 9 -6.51 -8.63 44.33
C ILE A 9 -5.32 -8.08 43.52
N THR A 10 -5.30 -6.76 43.41
CA THR A 10 -4.28 -5.84 42.89
C THR A 10 -2.96 -5.87 43.67
N MET A 11 -1.81 -5.87 42.97
CA MET A 11 -0.44 -5.59 43.48
C MET A 11 0.31 -4.84 42.37
N LEU A 12 0.46 -3.51 42.39
CA LEU A 12 1.52 -2.71 43.06
C LEU A 12 2.97 -3.13 42.77
N ALA A 13 3.70 -2.17 42.22
CA ALA A 13 5.12 -1.88 42.44
C ALA A 13 6.18 -2.83 41.87
N SER A 14 6.88 -2.36 40.84
CA SER A 14 8.35 -2.53 40.70
C SER A 14 8.89 -1.45 39.77
N LEU A 15 9.22 -0.30 40.36
CA LEU A 15 10.15 0.69 39.82
C LEU A 15 11.49 0.48 40.55
N LEU A 16 12.62 0.78 39.88
CA LEU A 16 14.04 0.68 40.30
C LEU A 16 14.69 -0.65 39.84
N ILE A 17 15.84 -0.70 39.14
CA ILE A 17 17.12 -0.02 39.41
C ILE A 17 17.91 0.21 38.10
N LEU A 18 18.70 1.29 38.12
CA LEU A 18 19.61 1.86 37.11
C LEU A 18 20.88 1.04 36.77
N THR A 19 21.38 1.31 35.55
CA THR A 19 22.80 1.46 35.12
C THR A 19 23.82 0.34 35.34
N THR A 20 24.37 -0.15 34.22
CA THR A 20 25.78 -0.53 33.91
C THR A 20 25.70 -1.32 32.59
N ASP A 21 26.58 -1.23 31.62
CA ASP A 21 27.80 -0.49 31.41
C ASP A 21 28.02 -0.45 29.89
N MET A 22 28.97 0.37 29.47
CA MET A 22 29.50 0.48 28.12
C MET A 22 29.47 -0.81 27.27
N TYR A 23 28.72 -0.78 26.18
CA TYR A 23 29.14 -1.48 24.96
C TYR A 23 29.20 -0.49 23.81
N SER A 24 30.37 0.12 23.69
CA SER A 24 30.88 0.65 22.43
C SER A 24 30.98 -0.52 21.46
N THR A 25 29.94 -0.76 20.67
CA THR A 25 30.07 -1.45 19.39
C THR A 25 29.90 -0.39 18.32
N ARG A 26 31.02 0.13 17.82
CA ARG A 26 31.09 0.73 16.49
C ARG A 26 30.66 -0.34 15.47
N LEU A 27 29.37 -0.52 15.29
CA LEU A 27 28.85 -1.03 14.03
C LEU A 27 28.73 0.17 13.13
N SER A 28 29.59 0.22 12.12
CA SER A 28 29.47 1.10 10.97
C SER A 28 28.04 0.98 10.42
N GLN A 29 27.16 1.85 10.88
CA GLN A 29 25.92 2.15 10.19
C GLN A 29 26.32 2.94 8.95
N THR A 30 26.65 2.24 7.88
CA THR A 30 26.43 2.81 6.55
C THR A 30 24.97 3.27 6.54
N PRO A 31 24.69 4.57 6.29
CA PRO A 31 23.32 4.98 6.09
C PRO A 31 22.83 4.25 4.85
N ILE A 32 22.03 3.19 5.04
CA ILE A 32 21.24 2.65 3.94
C ILE A 32 20.29 3.80 3.60
N SER A 33 20.66 4.52 2.55
CA SER A 33 19.97 5.71 2.10
C SER A 33 18.55 5.31 1.74
N SER A 34 17.61 5.59 2.64
CA SER A 34 16.17 5.40 2.37
C SER A 34 15.73 6.15 1.12
N ALA A 35 16.46 7.23 0.74
CA ALA A 35 16.25 7.95 -0.50
C ALA A 35 16.35 7.05 -1.75
N SER A 36 17.20 6.01 -1.74
CA SER A 36 17.34 5.08 -2.87
C SER A 36 16.09 4.23 -3.10
N LEU A 37 15.34 3.89 -2.03
CA LEU A 37 14.12 3.09 -2.14
C LEU A 37 12.93 3.94 -2.56
N TYR A 38 12.88 5.20 -2.11
CA TYR A 38 11.82 6.13 -2.53
C TYR A 38 11.92 6.53 -4.00
N ASP A 39 13.14 6.69 -4.53
CA ASP A 39 13.33 6.97 -5.95
C ASP A 39 12.95 5.76 -6.81
N GLU A 40 13.32 4.54 -6.40
CA GLU A 40 12.96 3.32 -7.14
C GLU A 40 11.44 3.09 -7.17
N ASP A 41 10.75 3.28 -6.04
CA ASP A 41 9.29 3.14 -5.97
C ASP A 41 8.58 4.17 -6.88
N ARG A 42 9.04 5.43 -6.93
CA ARG A 42 8.45 6.44 -7.84
C ARG A 42 8.66 6.10 -9.31
N VAL A 43 9.82 5.57 -9.69
CA VAL A 43 10.09 5.13 -11.06
C VAL A 43 9.10 4.05 -11.50
N LEU A 44 8.80 3.06 -10.64
CA LEU A 44 7.83 2.01 -10.97
C LEU A 44 6.42 2.55 -11.21
N LEU A 45 5.99 3.56 -10.43
CA LEU A 45 4.68 4.19 -10.61
C LEU A 45 4.63 5.00 -11.92
N ASP A 46 5.68 5.77 -12.21
CA ASP A 46 5.77 6.58 -13.43
C ASP A 46 5.81 5.67 -14.68
N GLU A 47 6.57 4.57 -14.63
CA GLU A 47 6.59 3.55 -15.70
C GLU A 47 5.20 2.92 -15.87
N PHE A 48 4.52 2.56 -14.79
CA PHE A 48 3.15 2.03 -14.86
C PHE A 48 2.20 3.01 -15.54
N ILE A 49 2.22 4.29 -15.15
CA ILE A 49 1.36 5.33 -15.76
C ILE A 49 1.65 5.45 -17.26
N ALA A 50 2.91 5.34 -17.67
CA ALA A 50 3.29 5.38 -19.08
C ALA A 50 2.77 4.17 -19.89
N THR A 51 2.43 3.05 -19.25
CA THR A 51 1.84 1.88 -19.92
C THR A 51 0.33 1.95 -20.09
N LEU A 52 -0.34 2.95 -19.49
CA LEU A 52 -1.79 3.01 -19.48
C LEU A 52 -2.37 3.27 -20.88
N ASN A 53 -3.37 2.47 -21.26
CA ASN A 53 -4.13 2.63 -22.48
C ASN A 53 -5.37 3.51 -22.25
N PRO A 54 -5.38 4.76 -22.75
CA PRO A 54 -6.48 5.69 -22.52
C PRO A 54 -7.80 5.25 -23.18
N GLU A 55 -7.77 4.44 -24.24
CA GLU A 55 -8.98 3.93 -24.90
C GLU A 55 -9.71 2.92 -24.01
N ILE A 56 -8.96 2.01 -23.38
CA ILE A 56 -9.52 1.04 -22.43
C ILE A 56 -10.06 1.76 -21.20
N MET A 57 -9.33 2.74 -20.65
CA MET A 57 -9.80 3.57 -19.53
C MET A 57 -11.13 4.25 -19.87
N LYS A 58 -11.19 4.91 -21.04
CA LYS A 58 -12.41 5.58 -21.50
C LYS A 58 -13.57 4.60 -21.65
N ALA A 59 -13.34 3.45 -22.29
CA ALA A 59 -14.38 2.43 -22.48
C ALA A 59 -14.92 1.90 -21.13
N CYS A 60 -14.06 1.75 -20.12
CA CYS A 60 -14.48 1.33 -18.78
C CYS A 60 -15.30 2.41 -18.08
N THR A 61 -14.90 3.68 -18.17
CA THR A 61 -15.67 4.81 -17.61
C THR A 61 -17.02 4.97 -18.30
N ASP A 62 -17.06 4.96 -19.64
CA ASP A 62 -18.32 5.04 -20.41
C ASP A 62 -19.29 3.92 -20.01
N ARG A 63 -18.77 2.70 -19.80
CA ARG A 63 -19.56 1.54 -19.36
C ARG A 63 -20.10 1.71 -17.94
N HIS A 64 -19.29 2.22 -17.02
CA HIS A 64 -19.71 2.51 -15.65
C HIS A 64 -20.82 3.57 -15.60
N ASP A 65 -20.66 4.64 -16.38
CA ASP A 65 -21.64 5.73 -16.44
C ASP A 65 -22.97 5.28 -17.06
N ALA A 66 -22.94 4.29 -17.95
CA ALA A 66 -24.12 3.60 -18.45
C ALA A 66 -24.76 2.62 -17.44
N GLY A 67 -24.24 2.53 -16.20
CA GLY A 67 -24.70 1.60 -15.16
C GLY A 67 -24.23 0.16 -15.34
N GLY A 68 -23.25 -0.06 -16.23
CA GLY A 68 -22.68 -1.37 -16.51
C GLY A 68 -21.61 -1.78 -15.49
N ALA A 69 -21.53 -3.08 -15.21
CA ALA A 69 -20.42 -3.63 -14.43
C ALA A 69 -19.11 -3.61 -15.24
N ILE A 70 -18.00 -3.26 -14.59
CA ILE A 70 -16.66 -3.30 -15.17
C ILE A 70 -16.08 -4.70 -14.99
N ASP A 71 -15.61 -5.28 -16.09
CA ASP A 71 -14.86 -6.53 -16.08
C ASP A 71 -13.43 -6.28 -15.62
N LEU A 72 -12.99 -6.99 -14.57
CA LEU A 72 -11.65 -6.85 -14.03
C LEU A 72 -10.58 -7.41 -14.98
N ASP A 73 -10.91 -8.40 -15.80
CA ASP A 73 -9.95 -8.94 -16.78
C ASP A 73 -9.72 -7.93 -17.91
N TYR A 74 -10.80 -7.28 -18.36
CA TYR A 74 -10.69 -6.17 -19.30
C TYR A 74 -9.92 -4.98 -18.70
N LEU A 75 -10.20 -4.63 -17.45
CA LEU A 75 -9.46 -3.58 -16.74
C LEU A 75 -7.97 -3.92 -16.58
N ALA A 76 -7.62 -5.19 -16.38
CA ALA A 76 -6.23 -5.64 -16.30
C ALA A 76 -5.46 -5.48 -17.62
N SER A 77 -6.15 -5.39 -18.76
CA SER A 77 -5.54 -5.09 -20.07
C SER A 77 -5.19 -3.61 -20.27
N CYS A 78 -5.57 -2.75 -19.32
CA CYS A 78 -5.35 -1.31 -19.39
C CYS A 78 -3.86 -0.91 -19.29
N GLY A 79 -3.00 -1.74 -18.71
CA GLY A 79 -1.58 -1.40 -18.55
C GLY A 79 -0.79 -2.54 -17.95
N ASP A 80 0.50 -2.32 -17.69
CA ASP A 80 1.37 -3.31 -17.07
C ASP A 80 1.22 -3.31 -15.55
N PHE A 81 0.24 -4.10 -15.08
CA PHE A 81 -0.01 -4.27 -13.66
C PHE A 81 1.13 -4.97 -12.89
N ASP A 82 2.12 -5.57 -13.55
CA ASP A 82 3.24 -6.16 -12.83
C ASP A 82 4.15 -5.05 -12.25
N LEU A 83 4.25 -3.90 -12.93
CA LEU A 83 4.87 -2.68 -12.40
C LEU A 83 4.10 -2.14 -11.19
N TYR A 84 2.77 -2.03 -11.31
CA TYR A 84 1.95 -1.48 -10.23
C TYR A 84 1.91 -2.39 -8.99
N VAL A 85 1.93 -3.71 -9.20
CA VAL A 85 2.06 -4.72 -8.14
C VAL A 85 3.38 -4.59 -7.40
N ARG A 86 4.50 -4.37 -8.12
CA ARG A 86 5.82 -4.16 -7.51
C ARG A 86 5.85 -2.87 -6.70
N TYR A 87 5.28 -1.79 -7.23
CA TYR A 87 5.15 -0.52 -6.52
C TYR A 87 4.34 -0.65 -5.22
N MET A 88 3.10 -1.16 -5.31
CA MET A 88 2.18 -1.24 -4.18
C MET A 88 2.48 -2.40 -3.22
N ARG A 89 3.27 -3.39 -3.65
CA ARG A 89 3.56 -4.64 -2.92
C ARG A 89 2.28 -5.41 -2.54
N ILE A 90 1.30 -5.45 -3.46
CA ILE A 90 0.00 -6.14 -3.30
C ILE A 90 -0.26 -7.14 -4.44
N PRO A 91 -1.16 -8.13 -4.26
CA PRO A 91 -1.53 -9.04 -5.34
C PRO A 91 -2.15 -8.33 -6.56
N LYS A 92 -1.92 -8.84 -7.77
CA LYS A 92 -2.42 -8.28 -9.04
C LYS A 92 -3.92 -8.01 -9.05
N SER A 93 -4.72 -8.93 -8.54
CA SER A 93 -6.18 -8.75 -8.45
C SER A 93 -6.60 -7.58 -7.54
N GLN A 94 -5.83 -7.28 -6.48
CA GLN A 94 -6.06 -6.12 -5.64
C GLN A 94 -5.59 -4.83 -6.33
N ALA A 95 -4.46 -4.88 -7.03
CA ALA A 95 -3.95 -3.76 -7.83
C ALA A 95 -4.95 -3.33 -8.91
N VAL A 96 -5.53 -4.28 -9.64
CA VAL A 96 -6.56 -4.03 -10.66
C VAL A 96 -7.82 -3.41 -10.06
N LYS A 97 -8.32 -3.95 -8.94
CA LYS A 97 -9.48 -3.37 -8.23
C LYS A 97 -9.21 -1.95 -7.76
N LYS A 98 -8.03 -1.70 -7.18
CA LYS A 98 -7.61 -0.38 -6.74
C LYS A 98 -7.54 0.59 -7.92
N PHE A 99 -6.89 0.19 -9.01
CA PHE A 99 -6.82 1.00 -10.23
C PHE A 99 -8.21 1.37 -10.75
N GLY A 100 -9.13 0.40 -10.81
CA GLY A 100 -10.51 0.64 -11.23
C GLY A 100 -11.22 1.67 -10.34
N TYR A 101 -11.09 1.54 -9.02
CA TYR A 101 -11.61 2.55 -8.09
C TYR A 101 -11.01 3.94 -8.35
N VAL A 102 -9.69 4.04 -8.49
CA VAL A 102 -9.02 5.32 -8.70
C VAL A 102 -9.45 5.95 -10.03
N MET A 103 -9.49 5.17 -11.11
CA MET A 103 -9.92 5.63 -12.43
C MET A 103 -11.34 6.22 -12.42
N LEU A 104 -12.27 5.58 -11.70
CA LEU A 104 -13.69 6.00 -11.70
C LEU A 104 -13.98 7.17 -10.76
N TYR A 105 -13.20 7.31 -9.68
CA TYR A 105 -13.50 8.27 -8.62
C TYR A 105 -12.48 9.41 -8.54
N SER A 106 -11.63 9.57 -9.55
CA SER A 106 -10.76 10.74 -9.71
C SER A 106 -11.36 11.74 -10.68
N SER A 107 -11.42 13.00 -10.26
CA SER A 107 -11.98 14.11 -11.04
C SER A 107 -10.95 14.86 -11.88
N SER A 108 -9.65 14.62 -11.61
CA SER A 108 -8.54 15.25 -12.32
C SER A 108 -7.36 14.31 -12.45
N ARG A 109 -6.43 14.64 -13.36
CA ARG A 109 -5.17 13.91 -13.52
C ARG A 109 -4.34 13.91 -12.24
N LEU A 110 -4.23 15.05 -11.57
CA LEU A 110 -3.47 15.16 -10.32
C LEU A 110 -4.07 14.23 -9.24
N GLU A 111 -5.39 14.26 -9.08
CA GLU A 111 -6.07 13.39 -8.12
C GLU A 111 -5.92 11.90 -8.46
N PHE A 112 -5.94 11.56 -9.75
CA PHE A 112 -5.67 10.20 -10.24
C PHE A 112 -4.28 9.71 -9.84
N GLU A 113 -3.23 10.48 -10.13
CA GLU A 113 -1.85 10.12 -9.80
C GLU A 113 -1.66 10.03 -8.27
N GLU A 114 -2.21 10.98 -7.50
CA GLU A 114 -2.15 10.96 -6.04
C GLU A 114 -2.84 9.76 -5.41
N ARG A 115 -4.02 9.37 -5.93
CA ARG A 115 -4.78 8.22 -5.41
C ARG A 115 -4.17 6.88 -5.84
N LEU A 116 -3.49 6.83 -6.98
CA LEU A 116 -2.72 5.66 -7.39
C LEU A 116 -1.52 5.42 -6.48
N ALA A 117 -0.91 6.50 -5.99
CA ALA A 117 0.32 6.46 -5.19
C ALA A 117 0.12 6.06 -3.71
N ARG A 118 -1.10 6.14 -3.19
CA ARG A 118 -1.46 5.84 -1.78
C ARG A 118 -2.03 4.45 -1.64
#